data_AF-A0AAN4ZGA6-F1
#
_entry.id   AF-A0AAN4ZGA6-F1
#
_cell.length_a   1.000
_cell.length_b   1.000
_cell.length_c   1.000
_cell.angle_alpha   90.00
_cell.angle_beta   90.00
_cell.angle_gamma   90.00
#
_symmetry.space_group_name_H-M   'P 1'
#
loop_
_entity.id
_entity.type
_entity.pdbx_description
1 polymer ?
#
loop_
_entity_poly.entity_id
_entity_poly.type
_entity_poly.pdbx_seq_one_letter_code
_entity_poly.pdbx_strand_id
1 'polypeptide(L)'
;IEMTEPLAVFDMCQTIIVSGVLIATIPLGCFAYCKLIFLPPYKGNYTFMLIVVNGMTNIFNGFAYLIIYQLSSFKFVYSIYKSIQELDLTRALSIIHVIFMEISLNSALFVALHRVKRFTSWKHRSETTFFYVAIASSTILSLPRILDYALFTTTS
;
A
#
# COMPACT_ATOMS: atom_id res chain seq x y z
N ILE A 1 -18.48 10.20 -21.59
CA ILE A 1 -17.91 11.28 -20.76
C ILE A 1 -16.86 11.94 -21.63
N GLU A 2 -17.12 13.14 -22.15
CA GLU A 2 -16.10 13.94 -22.82
C GLU A 2 -15.09 14.38 -21.75
N MET A 3 -13.91 13.75 -21.75
CA MET A 3 -12.77 14.28 -20.99
C MET A 3 -12.37 15.59 -21.64
N THR A 4 -12.34 16.66 -20.86
CA THR A 4 -11.67 17.90 -21.26
C THR A 4 -10.20 17.58 -21.57
N GLU A 5 -9.70 18.02 -22.73
CA GLU A 5 -8.31 17.80 -23.18
C GLU A 5 -7.25 17.94 -22.08
N PRO A 6 -7.27 18.96 -21.20
CA PRO A 6 -6.24 19.10 -20.16
C PRO A 6 -6.27 17.99 -19.10
N LEU A 7 -7.45 17.44 -18.76
CA LEU A 7 -7.56 16.36 -17.78
C LEU A 7 -7.00 15.05 -18.34
N ALA A 8 -7.20 14.80 -19.65
CA ALA A 8 -6.65 13.64 -20.33
C ALA A 8 -5.12 13.64 -20.41
N VAL A 9 -4.54 14.82 -20.67
CA VAL A 9 -3.08 14.97 -20.69
C VAL A 9 -2.50 14.77 -19.29
N PHE A 10 -3.16 15.31 -18.25
CA PHE A 10 -2.74 15.12 -16.87
C PHE A 10 -2.77 13.65 -16.45
N ASP A 11 -3.87 12.94 -16.72
CA ASP A 11 -4.01 11.52 -16.42
C ASP A 11 -2.95 10.69 -17.14
N MET A 12 -2.69 10.95 -18.43
CA MET A 12 -1.62 10.26 -19.17
C MET A 12 -0.24 10.50 -18.56
N CYS A 13 0.10 11.75 -18.25
CA CYS A 13 1.38 12.07 -17.62
C CYS A 13 1.52 11.36 -16.27
N GLN A 14 0.47 11.39 -15.45
CA GLN A 14 0.46 10.73 -14.16
C GLN A 14 0.60 9.21 -14.31
N THR A 15 -0.09 8.59 -15.27
CA THR A 15 0.01 7.15 -15.53
C THR A 15 1.44 6.77 -15.93
N ILE A 16 2.05 7.53 -16.84
CA ILE A 16 3.41 7.27 -17.31
C ILE A 16 4.40 7.37 -16.15
N ILE A 17 4.31 8.43 -15.34
CA ILE A 17 5.20 8.65 -14.19
C ILE A 17 5.03 7.53 -13.15
N VAL A 18 3.79 7.25 -12.73
CA VAL A 18 3.51 6.24 -11.70
C VAL A 18 3.94 4.85 -12.19
N SER A 19 3.66 4.50 -13.45
CA SER A 19 4.08 3.23 -14.06
C SER A 19 5.60 3.11 -14.12
N GLY A 20 6.29 4.15 -14.61
CA GLY A 20 7.75 4.16 -14.71
C GLY A 20 8.42 4.02 -13.35
N VAL A 21 7.92 4.74 -12.33
CA VAL A 21 8.42 4.63 -10.96
C VAL A 21 8.15 3.23 -10.39
N LEU A 22 6.98 2.64 -10.61
CA LEU A 22 6.68 1.28 -10.15
C LEU A 22 7.57 0.23 -10.81
N ILE A 23 7.78 0.32 -12.13
CA ILE A 23 8.67 -0.58 -12.87
C ILE A 23 10.10 -0.53 -12.33
N ALA A 24 10.59 0.63 -11.89
CA ALA A 24 11.90 0.75 -11.26
C ALA A 24 11.89 0.29 -9.79
N THR A 25 10.83 0.62 -9.04
CA THR A 25 10.75 0.36 -7.60
C THR A 25 10.52 -1.10 -7.26
N ILE A 26 9.74 -1.83 -8.06
CA ILE A 26 9.48 -3.26 -7.86
C ILE A 26 10.76 -4.11 -7.85
N PRO A 27 11.63 -4.10 -8.89
CA PRO A 27 12.82 -4.94 -8.90
C PRO A 27 13.83 -4.54 -7.82
N LEU A 28 13.99 -3.23 -7.58
CA LEU A 28 14.87 -2.72 -6.51
C LEU A 28 14.35 -3.12 -5.12
N GLY A 29 13.05 -2.98 -4.90
CA GLY A 29 12.36 -3.38 -3.67
C GLY A 29 12.49 -4.87 -3.43
N CYS A 30 12.15 -5.71 -4.43
CA CYS A 30 12.30 -7.15 -4.35
C CYS A 30 13.74 -7.55 -3.99
N PHE A 31 14.75 -6.98 -4.66
CA PHE A 31 16.15 -7.27 -4.35
C PHE A 31 16.53 -6.89 -2.91
N ALA A 32 16.17 -5.69 -2.46
CA ALA A 32 16.46 -5.22 -1.11
C ALA A 32 15.72 -6.04 -0.04
N TYR A 33 14.44 -6.35 -0.25
CA TYR A 33 13.62 -7.09 0.70
C TYR A 33 14.04 -8.55 0.78
N CYS A 34 14.35 -9.21 -0.35
CA CYS A 34 14.94 -10.54 -0.34
C CYS A 34 16.25 -10.56 0.47
N LYS A 35 17.12 -9.56 0.31
CA LYS A 35 18.32 -9.42 1.12
C LYS A 35 18.00 -9.30 2.62
N LEU A 36 17.07 -8.43 3.00
CA LEU A 36 16.71 -8.21 4.41
C LEU A 36 16.04 -9.44 5.06
N ILE A 37 15.28 -10.24 4.29
CA ILE A 37 14.61 -11.44 4.79
C ILE A 37 15.59 -12.61 4.92
N PHE A 38 16.43 -12.84 3.90
CA PHE A 38 17.18 -14.10 3.78
C PHE A 38 18.63 -14.04 4.28
N LEU A 39 19.27 -12.86 4.30
CA LEU A 39 20.68 -12.79 4.70
C LEU A 39 20.85 -12.90 6.23
N PRO A 40 21.78 -13.77 6.70
CA PRO A 40 22.07 -13.96 8.13
C PRO A 40 22.28 -12.69 8.97
N PRO A 41 22.99 -11.63 8.51
CA PRO A 41 23.16 -10.41 9.31
C PRO A 41 21.87 -9.64 9.61
N TYR A 42 20.80 -9.85 8.85
CA TYR A 42 19.52 -9.15 9.00
C TYR A 42 18.40 -10.06 9.50
N LYS A 43 18.58 -11.38 9.35
CA LYS A 43 17.63 -12.41 9.76
C LYS A 43 17.40 -12.35 11.28
N GLY A 44 16.16 -12.17 11.69
CA GLY A 44 15.75 -12.10 13.10
C GLY A 44 15.70 -10.69 13.69
N ASN A 45 16.08 -9.65 12.94
CA ASN A 45 15.88 -8.27 13.36
C ASN A 45 14.50 -7.77 12.91
N TYR A 46 13.59 -7.64 13.87
CA TYR A 46 12.21 -7.24 13.63
C TYR A 46 12.07 -5.80 13.09
N THR A 47 13.08 -4.95 13.26
CA THR A 47 13.11 -3.61 12.66
C THR A 47 13.20 -3.70 11.14
N PHE A 48 14.11 -4.54 10.63
CA PHE A 48 14.24 -4.77 9.20
C PHE A 48 13.01 -5.46 8.63
N MET A 49 12.40 -6.38 9.40
CA MET A 49 11.15 -7.01 9.00
C MET A 49 9.99 -5.99 8.89
N LEU A 50 9.90 -5.02 9.80
CA LEU A 50 8.88 -3.97 9.76
C LEU A 50 9.08 -3.01 8.57
N ILE A 51 10.35 -2.71 8.22
CA ILE A 51 10.69 -1.95 7.00
C ILE A 51 10.27 -2.71 5.74
N VAL A 52 10.53 -4.03 5.70
CA VAL A 52 10.12 -4.89 4.58
C VAL A 52 8.59 -4.91 4.45
N VAL A 53 7.86 -5.09 5.54
CA VAL A 53 6.38 -5.10 5.52
C VAL A 53 5.85 -3.76 4.99
N ASN A 54 6.27 -2.63 5.56
CA ASN A 54 5.83 -1.31 5.09
C ASN A 54 6.20 -1.06 3.61
N GLY A 55 7.40 -1.47 3.20
CA GLY A 55 7.86 -1.35 1.84
C GLY A 55 7.05 -2.18 0.84
N MET A 56 6.72 -3.42 1.19
CA MET A 56 5.85 -4.30 0.39
C MET A 56 4.43 -3.74 0.30
N THR A 57 3.85 -3.29 1.41
CA THR A 57 2.50 -2.71 1.42
C THR A 57 2.41 -1.47 0.53
N ASN A 58 3.44 -0.61 0.52
CA ASN A 58 3.50 0.55 -0.39
C ASN A 58 3.54 0.15 -1.86
N ILE A 59 4.32 -0.88 -2.22
CA ILE A 59 4.38 -1.38 -3.61
C ILE A 59 3.03 -1.95 -4.03
N PHE A 60 2.38 -2.75 -3.18
CA PHE A 60 1.04 -3.27 -3.45
C PHE A 60 0.00 -2.16 -3.56
N ASN A 61 0.07 -1.14 -2.71
CA ASN A 61 -0.81 0.02 -2.77
C ASN A 61 -0.63 0.78 -4.09
N GLY A 62 0.60 1.08 -4.49
CA GLY A 62 0.89 1.74 -5.77
C GLY A 62 0.42 0.92 -6.98
N PHE A 63 0.61 -0.40 -6.94
CA PHE A 63 0.13 -1.31 -7.97
C PHE A 63 -1.41 -1.34 -8.05
N ALA A 64 -2.09 -1.44 -6.91
CA ALA A 64 -3.55 -1.38 -6.83
C ALA A 64 -4.08 -0.02 -7.35
N TYR A 65 -3.42 1.08 -6.97
CA TYR A 65 -3.76 2.42 -7.46
C TYR A 65 -3.66 2.52 -8.99
N LEU A 66 -2.58 1.97 -9.57
CA LEU A 66 -2.38 1.95 -11.01
C LEU A 66 -3.48 1.15 -11.73
N ILE A 67 -3.86 0.00 -11.21
CA ILE A 67 -4.90 -0.86 -11.82
C ILE A 67 -6.30 -0.27 -11.69
N ILE A 68 -6.65 0.22 -10.50
CA ILE A 68 -8.02 0.62 -10.19
C ILE A 68 -8.33 2.02 -10.73
N TYR A 69 -7.40 2.97 -10.55
CA TYR A 69 -7.66 4.38 -10.81
C TYR A 69 -6.98 4.91 -12.07
N GLN A 70 -5.72 4.54 -12.35
CA GLN A 70 -5.01 5.09 -13.51
C GLN A 70 -5.41 4.40 -14.82
N LEU A 71 -5.52 3.07 -14.79
CA LEU A 71 -5.85 2.28 -15.98
C LEU A 71 -7.31 2.41 -16.40
N SER A 72 -8.22 2.77 -15.48
CA SER A 72 -9.65 2.97 -15.80
C SER A 72 -9.92 4.20 -16.68
N SER A 73 -9.00 5.18 -16.73
CA SER A 73 -9.08 6.32 -17.65
C SER A 73 -8.86 5.95 -19.13
N PHE A 74 -8.36 4.74 -19.44
CA PHE A 74 -8.04 4.34 -20.80
C PHE A 74 -9.12 3.43 -21.42
N LYS A 75 -9.50 3.75 -22.67
CA LYS A 75 -10.52 3.00 -23.44
C LYS A 75 -10.18 1.51 -23.63
N PHE A 76 -8.90 1.12 -23.62
CA PHE A 76 -8.51 -0.28 -23.79
C PHE A 76 -8.87 -1.16 -22.57
N VAL A 77 -8.94 -0.58 -21.37
CA VAL A 77 -9.28 -1.28 -20.13
C VAL A 77 -10.79 -1.34 -19.91
N TYR A 78 -11.56 -0.60 -20.72
CA TYR A 78 -13.01 -0.51 -20.60
C TYR A 78 -13.69 -1.89 -20.60
N SER A 79 -13.22 -2.85 -21.41
CA SER A 79 -13.77 -4.21 -21.40
C SER A 79 -13.56 -4.92 -20.05
N ILE A 80 -12.39 -4.73 -19.43
CA ILE A 80 -12.06 -5.32 -18.12
C ILE A 80 -12.87 -4.63 -17.03
N TYR A 81 -12.96 -3.29 -17.08
CA TYR A 81 -13.76 -2.51 -16.14
C TYR A 81 -15.23 -2.89 -16.19
N LYS A 82 -15.78 -3.07 -17.40
CA LYS A 82 -17.15 -3.54 -17.61
C LYS A 82 -17.35 -4.93 -17.00
N SER A 83 -16.42 -5.87 -17.19
CA SER A 83 -16.50 -7.20 -16.54
C SER A 83 -16.40 -7.11 -15.01
N ILE A 84 -15.58 -6.21 -14.47
CA ILE A 84 -15.48 -5.97 -13.02
C ILE A 84 -16.80 -5.40 -12.48
N GLN A 85 -17.43 -4.50 -13.22
CA GLN A 85 -18.72 -3.90 -12.85
C GLN A 85 -19.87 -4.92 -12.96
N GLU A 86 -19.88 -5.74 -14.00
CA GLU A 86 -20.86 -6.82 -14.19
C GLU A 86 -20.77 -7.89 -13.09
N LEU A 87 -19.59 -8.09 -12.49
CA LEU A 87 -19.36 -9.03 -11.38
C LEU A 87 -19.47 -8.38 -9.99
N ASP A 88 -19.82 -7.09 -9.89
CA ASP A 88 -19.85 -6.31 -8.64
C ASP A 88 -18.52 -6.33 -7.84
N LEU A 89 -17.39 -6.51 -8.55
CA LEU A 89 -16.06 -6.57 -7.93
C LEU A 89 -15.50 -5.20 -7.57
N THR A 90 -16.09 -4.10 -8.08
CA THR A 90 -15.60 -2.73 -7.86
C THR A 90 -15.53 -2.38 -6.36
N ARG A 91 -16.52 -2.82 -5.58
CA ARG A 91 -16.55 -2.64 -4.12
C ARG A 91 -15.43 -3.42 -3.44
N ALA A 92 -15.23 -4.68 -3.82
CA ALA A 92 -14.18 -5.52 -3.27
C ALA A 92 -12.78 -4.95 -3.55
N LEU A 93 -12.53 -4.49 -4.78
CA LEU A 93 -11.26 -3.88 -5.19
C LEU A 93 -10.98 -2.56 -4.43
N SER A 94 -12.01 -1.72 -4.27
CA SER A 94 -11.88 -0.47 -3.51
C SER A 94 -11.57 -0.73 -2.03
N ILE A 95 -12.24 -1.71 -1.41
CA ILE A 95 -11.96 -2.12 -0.02
C ILE A 95 -10.52 -2.63 0.10
N ILE A 96 -10.05 -3.47 -0.84
CA ILE A 96 -8.68 -3.97 -0.86
C ILE A 96 -7.68 -2.81 -0.95
N HIS A 97 -7.93 -1.82 -1.81
CA HIS A 97 -7.08 -0.64 -1.91
C HIS A 97 -7.01 0.16 -0.61
N VAL A 98 -8.16 0.44 0.03
CA VAL A 98 -8.22 1.13 1.32
C VAL A 98 -7.46 0.35 2.40
N ILE A 99 -7.59 -0.97 2.44
CA ILE A 99 -6.84 -1.83 3.37
C ILE A 99 -5.33 -1.63 3.19
N PHE A 100 -4.83 -1.72 1.96
CA PHE A 100 -3.40 -1.56 1.69
C PHE A 100 -2.90 -0.16 2.03
N MET A 101 -3.66 0.88 1.68
CA MET A 101 -3.32 2.27 2.00
C MET A 101 -3.19 2.48 3.52
N GLU A 102 -4.19 2.05 4.30
CA GLU A 102 -4.20 2.26 5.74
C GLU A 102 -3.13 1.43 6.47
N ILE A 103 -2.94 0.16 6.08
CA ILE A 103 -1.84 -0.66 6.62
C ILE A 103 -0.49 -0.02 6.31
N SER A 104 -0.32 0.54 5.12
CA SER A 104 0.94 1.20 4.74
C SER A 104 1.19 2.44 5.59
N LEU A 105 0.18 3.29 5.78
CA LEU A 105 0.29 4.49 6.59
C LEU A 105 0.61 4.16 8.05
N ASN A 106 -0.13 3.22 8.64
CA ASN A 106 0.04 2.84 10.03
C ASN A 106 1.38 2.12 10.25
N SER A 107 1.79 1.23 9.35
CA SER A 107 3.10 0.58 9.45
C SER A 107 4.26 1.58 9.33
N ALA A 108 4.16 2.60 8.47
CA ALA A 108 5.14 3.68 8.39
C ALA A 108 5.23 4.49 9.70
N LEU A 109 4.09 4.77 10.34
CA LEU A 109 4.05 5.40 11.67
C LEU A 109 4.81 4.56 12.70
N PHE A 110 4.62 3.24 12.72
CA PHE A 110 5.34 2.37 13.65
C PHE A 110 6.84 2.22 13.33
N VAL A 111 7.25 2.28 12.06
CA VAL A 111 8.68 2.43 11.69
C VAL A 111 9.25 3.71 12.32
N ALA A 112 8.53 4.82 12.18
CA ALA A 112 8.96 6.12 12.72
C ALA A 112 9.05 6.10 14.25
N LEU A 113 8.02 5.58 14.93
CA LEU A 113 8.00 5.41 16.38
C LEU A 113 9.13 4.51 16.88
N HIS A 114 9.43 3.44 16.15
CA HIS A 114 10.56 2.57 16.48
C HIS A 114 11.90 3.32 16.43
N ARG A 115 12.10 4.15 15.39
CA ARG A 115 13.31 4.99 15.26
C ARG A 115 13.40 5.99 16.44
N VAL A 116 12.30 6.65 16.79
CA VAL A 116 12.23 7.58 17.93
C VAL A 116 12.55 6.86 19.25
N LYS A 117 11.98 5.67 19.49
CA LYS A 117 12.27 4.84 20.67
C LYS A 117 13.76 4.51 20.80
N ARG A 118 14.42 4.23 19.67
CA ARG A 118 15.86 3.94 19.63
C ARG A 118 16.70 5.16 19.97
N PHE A 119 16.31 6.36 19.51
CA PHE A 119 17.00 7.61 19.85
C PHE A 119 16.79 8.03 21.30
N THR A 120 15.62 7.75 21.89
CA THR A 120 15.28 8.15 23.27
C THR A 120 15.77 7.17 24.35
N SER A 121 16.67 6.23 24.03
CA SER A 121 17.24 5.27 25.00
C SER A 121 16.22 4.50 25.84
N TRP A 122 15.02 4.22 25.30
CA TRP A 122 13.99 3.44 25.98
C TRP A 122 14.35 1.95 26.00
N LYS A 123 15.29 1.58 26.89
CA LYS A 123 16.17 0.41 26.77
C LYS A 123 15.57 -0.95 27.16
N HIS A 124 14.27 -1.06 27.45
CA HIS A 124 13.76 -2.23 28.22
C HIS A 124 12.60 -3.05 27.66
N ARG A 125 12.15 -2.83 26.41
CA ARG A 125 11.08 -3.68 25.81
C ARG A 125 11.56 -4.46 24.61
N SER A 126 11.27 -5.77 24.62
CA SER A 126 11.54 -6.72 23.54
C SER A 126 11.10 -6.18 22.18
N GLU A 127 12.01 -6.23 21.20
CA GLU A 127 11.76 -5.81 19.82
C GLU A 127 10.66 -6.65 19.15
N THR A 128 10.55 -7.93 19.55
CA THR A 128 9.52 -8.86 19.06
C THR A 128 8.12 -8.38 19.44
N THR A 129 7.93 -8.00 20.71
CA THR A 129 6.65 -7.53 21.23
C THR A 129 6.24 -6.22 20.59
N PHE A 130 7.20 -5.31 20.37
CA PHE A 130 6.93 -4.06 19.64
C PHE A 130 6.47 -4.33 18.21
N PHE A 131 7.08 -5.28 17.51
CA PHE A 131 6.70 -5.65 16.15
C PHE A 131 5.28 -6.22 16.06
N TYR A 132 4.92 -7.19 16.90
CA TYR A 132 3.57 -7.74 16.90
C TYR A 132 2.51 -6.71 17.29
N VAL A 133 2.81 -5.86 18.28
CA VAL A 133 1.91 -4.76 18.66
C VAL A 133 1.77 -3.77 17.52
N ALA A 134 2.86 -3.39 16.84
CA ALA A 134 2.81 -2.48 15.70
C ALA A 134 1.94 -3.03 14.56
N ILE A 135 2.06 -4.32 14.22
CA ILE A 135 1.22 -4.95 13.19
C ILE A 135 -0.23 -5.02 13.65
N ALA A 136 -0.50 -5.52 14.86
CA ALA A 136 -1.85 -5.65 15.39
C ALA A 136 -2.54 -4.28 15.49
N SER A 137 -1.85 -3.28 16.03
CA SER A 137 -2.33 -1.90 16.10
C SER A 137 -2.55 -1.31 14.72
N SER A 138 -1.67 -1.56 13.75
CA SER A 138 -1.88 -1.09 12.36
C SER A 138 -3.18 -1.64 11.78
N THR A 139 -3.43 -2.94 11.94
CA THR A 139 -4.65 -3.58 11.46
C THR A 139 -5.89 -3.04 12.19
N ILE A 140 -5.82 -2.87 13.51
CA ILE A 140 -6.94 -2.34 14.32
C ILE A 140 -7.23 -0.88 14.00
N LEU A 141 -6.21 -0.04 13.81
CA LEU A 141 -6.36 1.37 13.45
C LEU A 141 -6.94 1.55 12.05
N SER A 142 -6.66 0.65 11.13
CA SER A 142 -7.26 0.65 9.79
C SER A 142 -8.74 0.23 9.80
N LEU A 143 -9.16 -0.56 10.79
CA LEU A 143 -10.49 -1.19 10.82
C LEU A 143 -11.67 -0.21 10.78
N PRO A 144 -11.71 0.89 11.57
CA PRO A 144 -12.80 1.85 11.54
C PRO A 144 -13.02 2.47 10.16
N ARG A 145 -11.95 2.79 9.45
CA ARG A 145 -12.02 3.41 8.12
C ARG A 145 -12.42 2.41 7.04
N ILE A 146 -11.94 1.16 7.17
CA ILE A 146 -12.39 0.05 6.31
C ILE A 146 -13.88 -0.23 6.52
N LEU A 147 -14.34 -0.26 7.78
CA LEU A 147 -15.74 -0.44 8.12
C LEU A 147 -16.60 0.73 7.64
N ASP A 148 -16.10 1.95 7.76
CA ASP A 148 -16.79 3.14 7.26
C ASP A 148 -16.98 3.07 5.74
N TYR A 149 -15.91 2.73 5.02
CA TYR A 149 -15.95 2.54 3.57
C TYR A 149 -16.79 1.33 3.15
N ALA A 150 -16.75 0.24 3.91
CA ALA A 150 -17.50 -0.97 3.62
C ALA A 150 -18.99 -0.84 3.95
N LEU A 151 -19.39 -0.06 4.96
CA LEU A 151 -20.78 0.02 5.43
C LEU A 151 -21.51 1.27 4.94
N PHE A 152 -20.83 2.41 4.81
CA PHE A 152 -21.47 3.71 4.56
C PHE A 152 -21.13 4.32 3.19
N THR A 153 -20.05 3.90 2.54
CA THR A 153 -19.77 4.31 1.15
C THR A 153 -20.53 3.42 0.17
N THR A 154 -21.79 3.77 -0.10
CA THR A 154 -22.49 3.40 -1.34
C THR A 154 -21.93 4.27 -2.46
N THR A 155 -21.10 3.70 -3.33
CA THR A 155 -20.79 4.34 -4.63
C THR A 155 -22.05 4.32 -5.49
N SER A 156 -22.79 5.42 -5.47
CA SER A 156 -23.80 5.77 -6.49
C SER A 156 -23.12 6.27 -7.76
#